data_AF-W9DR34-F1
#
_entry.id   AF-W9DR34-F1
#
_cell.length_a   1.000
_cell.length_b   1.000
_cell.length_c   1.000
_cell.angle_alpha   90.00
_cell.angle_beta   90.00
_cell.angle_gamma   90.00
#
_symmetry.space_group_name_H-M   'P 1'
#
loop_
_entity.id
_entity.type
_entity.pdbx_description
1 polymer ?
#
loop_
_entity_poly.entity_id
_entity_poly.type
_entity_poly.pdbx_seq_one_letter_code
_entity_poly.pdbx_strand_id
1 'polypeptide(L)'
;MGIIQFEIRSEIQVMINMQIKVTTSIDPYLKASFEATKSIHNKSFSEILEEGIRQILDEVSPLESVRLTILQREQELSEFRSKLAELEVLEKQRKASKRDETETNPDIERYLEDFRNKKFSEHIESALKMLKNGSQPNWKHMAPMYQFSNEKEFRQWFIEKMNREGVIIS
;
A
#
# COMPACT_ATOMS: atom_id res chain seq x y z
N MET A 1 4.23 -30.07 6.55
CA MET A 1 4.97 -29.76 5.30
C MET A 1 5.53 -28.33 5.38
N GLY A 2 6.44 -28.05 6.32
CA GLY A 2 6.88 -26.66 6.60
C GLY A 2 8.39 -26.42 6.41
N ILE A 3 9.16 -27.46 6.11
CA ILE A 3 10.63 -27.37 6.08
C ILE A 3 11.11 -27.13 4.63
N ILE A 4 10.51 -27.83 3.66
CA ILE A 4 10.88 -27.76 2.24
C ILE A 4 10.66 -26.35 1.64
N GLN A 5 9.65 -25.61 2.10
CA GLN A 5 9.29 -24.30 1.53
C GLN A 5 10.20 -23.16 2.01
N PHE A 6 10.90 -23.33 3.13
CA PHE A 6 11.83 -22.33 3.68
C PHE A 6 13.23 -22.50 3.06
N GLU A 7 13.63 -23.75 2.80
CA GLU A 7 14.93 -24.10 2.22
C GLU A 7 15.06 -23.59 0.77
N ILE A 8 14.01 -23.79 -0.05
CA ILE A 8 13.96 -23.32 -1.44
C ILE A 8 13.98 -21.77 -1.53
N ARG A 9 13.36 -21.07 -0.57
CA ARG A 9 13.40 -19.60 -0.54
C ARG A 9 14.79 -19.08 -0.19
N SER A 10 15.56 -19.80 0.63
CA SER A 10 16.93 -19.41 0.96
C SER A 10 17.87 -19.60 -0.24
N GLU A 11 17.72 -20.69 -1.00
CA GLU A 11 18.56 -20.96 -2.19
C GLU A 11 18.28 -19.98 -3.33
N ILE A 12 17.01 -19.63 -3.55
CA ILE A 12 16.63 -18.64 -4.57
C ILE A 12 17.10 -17.24 -4.16
N GLN A 13 17.10 -16.89 -2.87
CA GLN A 13 17.60 -15.60 -2.38
C GLN A 13 19.11 -15.42 -2.60
N VAL A 14 19.89 -16.52 -2.63
CA VAL A 14 21.34 -16.48 -2.83
C VAL A 14 21.74 -16.20 -4.28
N MET A 15 20.87 -16.48 -5.25
CA MET A 15 21.16 -16.21 -6.68
C MET A 15 20.98 -14.72 -7.08
N ILE A 16 20.45 -13.88 -6.19
CA ILE A 16 19.89 -12.55 -6.52
C ILE A 16 20.94 -11.43 -6.65
N ASN A 17 22.23 -11.70 -6.42
CA ASN A 17 23.29 -10.72 -6.69
C ASN A 17 24.66 -11.41 -6.78
N MET A 18 24.75 -12.51 -7.52
CA MET A 18 26.01 -13.24 -7.70
C MET A 18 26.94 -12.48 -8.65
N GLN A 19 27.57 -11.41 -8.16
CA GLN A 19 28.83 -10.96 -8.72
C GLN A 19 29.87 -12.02 -8.39
N ILE A 20 30.20 -12.84 -9.38
CA ILE A 20 31.26 -13.83 -9.26
C ILE A 20 32.57 -13.07 -9.20
N LYS A 21 33.31 -13.22 -8.10
CA LYS A 21 34.65 -12.65 -7.98
C LYS A 21 35.57 -13.32 -9.00
N VAL A 22 35.96 -12.58 -10.01
CA VAL A 22 36.97 -13.01 -10.99
C VAL A 22 38.33 -12.49 -10.53
N THR A 23 39.29 -13.40 -10.36
CA THR A 23 40.69 -13.03 -10.13
C THR A 23 41.44 -13.17 -11.44
N THR A 24 42.12 -12.10 -11.87
CA THR A 24 42.90 -12.08 -13.10
C THR A 24 44.21 -11.34 -12.89
N SER A 25 45.18 -11.57 -13.77
CA SER A 25 46.47 -10.89 -13.79
C SER A 25 46.46 -9.84 -14.90
N ILE A 26 46.87 -8.61 -14.58
CA ILE A 26 46.99 -7.50 -15.51
C ILE A 26 48.40 -6.94 -15.40
N ASP A 27 48.96 -6.44 -16.49
CA ASP A 27 50.23 -5.74 -16.49
C ASP A 27 50.21 -4.59 -15.44
N PRO A 28 51.22 -4.52 -14.55
CA PRO A 28 51.23 -3.56 -13.45
C PRO A 28 51.31 -2.09 -13.93
N TYR A 29 51.98 -1.82 -15.05
CA TYR A 29 52.07 -0.47 -15.61
C TYR A 29 50.75 -0.03 -16.24
N LEU A 30 50.07 -0.96 -16.92
CA LEU A 30 48.74 -0.70 -17.47
C LEU A 30 47.74 -0.44 -16.33
N LYS A 31 47.78 -1.26 -15.27
CA LYS A 31 46.95 -1.07 -14.08
C LYS A 31 47.16 0.31 -13.48
N ALA A 32 48.41 0.70 -13.23
CA ALA A 32 48.73 1.99 -12.65
C ALA A 32 48.27 3.17 -13.52
N SER A 33 48.45 3.06 -14.85
CA SER A 33 48.03 4.10 -15.80
C SER A 33 46.50 4.25 -15.85
N PHE A 34 45.77 3.13 -15.83
CA PHE A 34 44.31 3.14 -15.78
C PHE A 34 43.79 3.76 -14.48
N GLU A 35 44.34 3.37 -13.32
CA GLU A 35 43.95 3.96 -12.04
C GLU A 35 44.26 5.46 -11.96
N ALA A 36 45.40 5.90 -12.51
CA ALA A 36 45.80 7.30 -12.56
C ALA A 36 44.84 8.17 -13.40
N THR A 37 44.14 7.57 -14.37
CA THR A 37 43.21 8.27 -15.28
C THR A 37 41.74 8.09 -14.88
N LYS A 38 41.46 7.44 -13.74
CA LYS A 38 40.11 7.16 -13.25
C LYS A 38 39.22 8.40 -13.13
N SER A 39 39.79 9.55 -12.78
CA SER A 39 39.06 10.82 -12.68
C SER A 39 38.52 11.34 -14.02
N ILE A 40 39.05 10.84 -15.13
CA ILE A 40 38.67 11.25 -16.49
C ILE A 40 37.54 10.35 -17.01
N HIS A 41 37.69 9.04 -16.91
CA HIS A 41 36.73 8.08 -17.47
C HIS A 41 35.67 7.59 -16.46
N ASN A 42 35.89 7.77 -15.16
CA ASN A 42 34.97 7.39 -14.07
C ASN A 42 34.47 5.93 -14.10
N LYS A 43 35.27 5.02 -14.67
CA LYS A 43 34.97 3.58 -14.74
C LYS A 43 35.90 2.78 -13.82
N SER A 44 35.39 1.70 -13.27
CA SER A 44 36.13 0.69 -12.53
C SER A 44 36.71 -0.39 -13.46
N PHE A 45 37.63 -1.20 -12.94
CA PHE A 45 38.15 -2.35 -13.68
C PHE A 45 37.07 -3.37 -14.03
N SER A 46 36.09 -3.61 -13.15
CA SER A 46 34.99 -4.54 -13.44
C SER A 46 34.20 -4.08 -14.66
N GLU A 47 33.83 -2.81 -14.69
CA GLU A 47 33.02 -2.25 -15.78
C GLU A 47 33.76 -2.31 -17.12
N ILE A 48 35.04 -1.98 -17.16
CA ILE A 48 35.84 -2.06 -18.39
C ILE A 48 36.08 -3.50 -18.82
N LEU A 49 36.33 -4.42 -17.89
CA LEU A 49 36.50 -5.83 -18.21
C LEU A 49 35.20 -6.41 -18.77
N GLU A 50 34.06 -6.12 -18.16
CA GLU A 50 32.75 -6.54 -18.65
C GLU A 50 32.43 -5.95 -20.03
N GLU A 51 32.71 -4.66 -20.23
CA GLU A 51 32.51 -3.99 -21.53
C GLU A 51 33.42 -4.59 -22.61
N GLY A 52 34.71 -4.81 -22.31
CA GLY A 52 35.65 -5.42 -23.24
C GLY A 52 35.28 -6.86 -23.60
N ILE A 53 34.83 -7.66 -22.63
CA ILE A 53 34.32 -9.02 -22.87
C ILE A 53 33.09 -8.97 -23.79
N ARG A 54 32.13 -8.06 -23.53
CA ARG A 54 30.95 -7.90 -24.39
C ARG A 54 31.32 -7.51 -25.81
N GLN A 55 32.23 -6.55 -25.98
CA GLN A 55 32.70 -6.13 -27.30
C GLN A 55 33.33 -7.29 -28.08
N ILE A 56 34.20 -8.08 -27.44
CA ILE A 56 34.80 -9.26 -28.07
C ILE A 56 33.73 -10.30 -28.43
N LEU A 57 32.73 -10.52 -27.56
CA LEU A 57 31.64 -11.44 -27.85
C LEU A 57 30.75 -10.95 -29.00
N ASP A 58 30.48 -9.65 -29.09
CA ASP A 58 29.75 -9.04 -30.20
C ASP A 58 30.50 -9.24 -31.53
N GLU A 59 31.83 -9.13 -31.52
CA GLU A 59 32.66 -9.29 -32.73
C GLU A 59 32.78 -10.76 -33.16
N VAL A 60 33.04 -11.67 -32.21
CA VAL A 60 33.36 -13.07 -32.50
C VAL A 60 32.11 -13.94 -32.61
N SER A 61 31.05 -13.65 -31.85
CA SER A 61 29.79 -14.39 -31.86
C SER A 61 28.59 -13.49 -31.53
N PRO A 62 28.14 -12.67 -32.51
CA PRO A 62 27.03 -11.75 -32.30
C PRO A 62 25.75 -12.45 -31.83
N LEU A 63 25.51 -13.68 -32.31
CA LEU A 63 24.34 -14.47 -31.92
C LEU A 63 24.36 -14.79 -30.42
N GLU A 64 25.53 -15.14 -29.88
CA GLU A 64 25.65 -15.50 -28.47
C GLU A 64 25.58 -14.26 -27.58
N SER A 65 26.11 -13.12 -28.03
CA SER A 65 25.95 -11.85 -27.32
C SER A 65 24.48 -11.42 -27.21
N VAL A 66 23.71 -11.57 -28.30
CA VAL A 66 22.26 -11.30 -28.28
C VAL A 66 21.54 -12.25 -27.31
N ARG A 67 21.89 -13.54 -27.28
CA ARG A 67 21.32 -14.50 -26.34
C ARG A 67 21.62 -14.15 -24.88
N LEU A 68 22.87 -13.78 -24.58
CA LEU A 68 23.26 -13.31 -23.24
C LEU A 68 22.47 -12.07 -22.84
N THR A 69 22.29 -11.12 -23.76
CA THR A 69 21.50 -9.92 -23.52
C THR A 69 20.04 -10.27 -23.21
N ILE A 70 19.44 -11.21 -23.96
CA ILE A 70 18.07 -11.68 -23.69
C ILE A 70 17.98 -12.27 -22.27
N LEU A 71 18.89 -13.17 -21.91
CA LEU A 71 18.89 -13.80 -20.58
C LEU A 71 19.02 -12.77 -19.45
N GLN A 72 19.89 -11.77 -19.60
CA GLN A 72 20.03 -10.67 -18.64
C GLN A 72 18.71 -9.91 -18.47
N ARG A 73 18.03 -9.57 -19.57
CA ARG A 73 16.75 -8.84 -19.51
C ARG A 73 15.62 -9.68 -18.93
N GLU A 74 15.59 -10.97 -19.22
CA GLU A 74 14.62 -11.90 -18.62
C GLU A 74 14.80 -12.00 -17.10
N GLN A 75 16.06 -12.00 -16.63
CA GLN A 75 16.38 -11.95 -15.21
C GLN A 75 15.91 -10.64 -14.58
N GLU A 76 16.28 -9.48 -15.14
CA GLU A 76 15.81 -8.17 -14.67
C GLU A 76 14.28 -8.08 -14.61
N LEU A 77 13.59 -8.63 -15.62
CA LEU A 77 12.13 -8.68 -15.65
C LEU A 77 11.56 -9.54 -14.50
N SER A 78 12.21 -10.67 -14.20
CA SER A 78 11.82 -11.52 -13.08
C SER A 78 11.98 -10.81 -11.73
N GLU A 79 13.04 -10.01 -11.56
CA GLU A 79 13.25 -9.19 -10.36
C GLU A 79 12.17 -8.12 -10.21
N PHE A 80 11.85 -7.40 -11.29
CA PHE A 80 10.77 -6.41 -11.26
C PHE A 80 9.41 -7.03 -10.97
N ARG A 81 9.12 -8.21 -11.51
CA ARG A 81 7.89 -8.97 -11.20
C ARG A 81 7.83 -9.35 -9.72
N SER A 82 8.94 -9.80 -9.15
CA SER A 82 9.02 -10.15 -7.72
C SER A 82 8.77 -8.91 -6.84
N LYS A 83 9.39 -7.78 -7.18
CA LYS A 83 9.18 -6.51 -6.48
C LYS A 83 7.75 -5.99 -6.61
N LEU A 84 7.14 -6.15 -7.78
CA LEU A 84 5.73 -5.80 -7.99
C LEU A 84 4.82 -6.61 -7.06
N ALA A 85 5.03 -7.92 -6.99
CA ALA A 85 4.24 -8.80 -6.11
C ALA A 85 4.38 -8.40 -4.63
N GLU A 86 5.59 -8.04 -4.18
CA GLU A 86 5.81 -7.52 -2.82
C GLU A 86 5.02 -6.22 -2.56
N LEU A 87 5.09 -5.26 -3.50
CA LEU A 87 4.38 -3.99 -3.39
C LEU A 87 2.86 -4.17 -3.41
N GLU A 88 2.33 -5.12 -4.19
CA GLU A 88 0.91 -5.44 -4.20
C GLU A 88 0.42 -5.99 -2.85
N VAL A 89 1.24 -6.80 -2.17
CA VAL A 89 0.93 -7.30 -0.83
C VAL A 89 0.91 -6.14 0.17
N LEU A 90 1.91 -5.26 0.13
CA LEU A 90 1.96 -4.07 0.99
C LEU A 90 0.75 -3.14 0.76
N GLU A 91 0.35 -2.95 -0.49
CA GLU A 91 -0.82 -2.12 -0.82
C GLU A 91 -2.13 -2.75 -0.33
N LYS A 92 -2.27 -4.08 -0.41
CA LYS A 92 -3.42 -4.80 0.16
C LYS A 92 -3.46 -4.67 1.67
N GLN A 93 -2.31 -4.82 2.36
CA GLN A 93 -2.20 -4.62 3.80
C GLN A 93 -2.58 -3.18 4.19
N ARG A 94 -2.04 -2.18 3.49
CA ARG A 94 -2.38 -0.77 3.72
C ARG A 94 -3.88 -0.49 3.56
N LYS A 95 -4.52 -1.06 2.53
CA LYS A 95 -5.96 -0.92 2.31
C LYS A 95 -6.79 -1.63 3.38
N ALA A 96 -6.31 -2.76 3.91
CA ALA A 96 -6.95 -3.45 5.03
C ALA A 96 -6.86 -2.59 6.30
N SER A 97 -5.67 -2.10 6.65
CA SER A 97 -5.47 -1.23 7.82
C SER A 97 -6.30 0.06 7.76
N LYS A 98 -6.46 0.67 6.58
CA LYS A 98 -7.33 1.85 6.41
C LYS A 98 -8.82 1.57 6.60
N ARG A 99 -9.28 0.32 6.42
CA ARG A 99 -10.66 -0.06 6.73
C ARG A 99 -10.84 -0.28 8.23
N ASP A 100 -9.80 -0.72 8.92
CA ASP A 100 -9.81 -0.86 10.38
C ASP A 100 -9.67 0.51 11.08
N GLU A 101 -8.98 1.48 10.47
CA GLU A 101 -8.91 2.89 10.93
C GLU A 101 -10.20 3.70 10.70
N THR A 102 -11.28 3.09 10.18
CA THR A 102 -12.64 3.65 10.31
C THR A 102 -13.24 3.38 11.70
N GLU A 103 -12.46 2.91 12.66
CA GLU A 103 -12.77 3.05 14.07
C GLU A 103 -12.90 4.53 14.43
N THR A 104 -14.15 4.90 14.66
CA THR A 104 -14.59 6.22 15.02
C THR A 104 -13.74 6.77 16.15
N ASN A 105 -13.15 7.96 15.95
CA ASN A 105 -12.45 8.65 17.01
C ASN A 105 -13.43 8.80 18.21
N PRO A 106 -13.15 8.21 19.38
CA PRO A 106 -14.08 8.19 20.51
C PRO A 106 -14.45 9.61 20.99
N ASP A 107 -13.55 10.58 20.79
CA ASP A 107 -13.83 11.99 21.11
C ASP A 107 -14.87 12.59 20.16
N ILE A 108 -14.87 12.19 18.88
CA ILE A 108 -15.85 12.63 17.89
C ILE A 108 -17.21 11.97 18.16
N GLU A 109 -17.24 10.68 18.48
CA GLU A 109 -18.50 9.99 18.84
C GLU A 109 -19.16 10.62 20.05
N ARG A 110 -18.38 10.87 21.11
CA ARG A 110 -18.90 11.49 22.34
C ARG A 110 -19.43 12.90 22.07
N TYR A 111 -18.71 13.71 21.28
CA TYR A 111 -19.18 15.03 20.87
C TYR A 111 -20.49 14.97 20.06
N LEU A 112 -20.59 14.03 19.12
CA LEU A 112 -21.79 13.83 18.31
C LEU A 112 -22.98 13.35 19.15
N GLU A 113 -22.76 12.47 20.12
CA GLU A 113 -23.80 12.01 21.04
C GLU A 113 -24.33 13.16 21.90
N ASP A 114 -23.44 13.96 22.50
CA ASP A 114 -23.82 15.13 23.30
C ASP A 114 -24.58 16.17 22.45
N PHE A 115 -24.12 16.43 21.22
CA PHE A 115 -24.80 17.33 20.28
C PHE A 115 -26.21 16.84 19.94
N ARG A 116 -26.36 15.55 19.61
CA ARG A 116 -27.66 14.94 19.26
C ARG A 116 -28.61 14.96 20.45
N ASN A 117 -28.12 14.66 21.65
CA ASN A 117 -28.92 14.71 22.88
C ASN A 117 -29.43 16.13 23.17
N LYS A 118 -28.58 17.15 23.01
CA LYS A 118 -28.98 18.55 23.17
C LYS A 118 -30.02 18.98 22.12
N LYS A 119 -29.82 18.59 20.86
CA LYS A 119 -30.79 18.89 19.80
C LYS A 119 -32.13 18.21 20.01
N PHE A 120 -32.10 16.99 20.53
CA PHE A 120 -33.30 16.25 20.87
C PHE A 120 -34.11 16.99 21.94
N SER A 121 -33.49 17.40 23.06
CA SER A 121 -34.20 18.12 24.11
C SER A 121 -34.78 19.46 23.64
N GLU A 122 -34.10 20.17 22.74
CA GLU A 122 -34.57 21.45 22.17
C GLU A 122 -35.79 21.30 21.24
N HIS A 123 -35.90 20.19 20.49
CA HIS A 123 -36.83 20.07 19.38
C HIS A 123 -37.84 18.91 19.49
N ILE A 124 -37.77 18.11 20.56
CA ILE A 124 -38.63 16.94 20.77
C ILE A 124 -40.13 17.29 20.73
N GLU A 125 -40.54 18.41 21.34
CA GLU A 125 -41.96 18.76 21.47
C GLU A 125 -42.68 18.92 20.12
N SER A 126 -41.98 19.47 19.13
CA SER A 126 -42.54 19.66 17.78
C SER A 126 -42.73 18.32 17.08
N ALA A 127 -41.73 17.43 17.16
CA ALA A 127 -41.81 16.09 16.60
C ALA A 127 -42.89 15.24 17.29
N LEU A 128 -43.03 15.34 18.61
CA LEU A 128 -44.06 14.66 19.37
C LEU A 128 -45.47 15.12 19.01
N LYS A 129 -45.69 16.43 18.84
CA LYS A 129 -46.99 16.97 18.42
C LYS A 129 -47.40 16.41 17.06
N MET A 130 -46.46 16.31 16.11
CA MET A 130 -46.74 15.72 14.79
C MET A 130 -47.11 14.24 14.92
N LEU A 131 -46.31 13.46 15.67
CA LEU A 131 -46.53 12.03 15.84
C LEU A 131 -47.85 11.71 16.55
N LYS A 132 -48.21 12.45 17.60
CA LYS A 132 -49.51 12.31 18.30
C LYS A 132 -50.70 12.65 17.41
N ASN A 133 -50.53 13.57 16.46
CA ASN A 133 -51.56 13.94 15.50
C ASN A 133 -51.60 12.99 14.27
N GLY A 134 -50.91 11.84 14.33
CA GLY A 134 -50.86 10.86 13.25
C GLY A 134 -50.03 11.29 12.03
N SER A 135 -49.29 12.40 12.14
CA SER A 135 -48.43 12.93 11.08
C SER A 135 -46.98 12.50 11.30
N GLN A 136 -46.28 12.09 10.24
CA GLN A 136 -44.88 11.72 10.35
C GLN A 136 -43.96 12.95 10.22
N PRO A 137 -42.98 13.14 11.12
CA PRO A 137 -41.90 14.10 10.92
C PRO A 137 -41.16 13.84 9.61
N ASN A 138 -40.65 14.90 8.99
CA ASN A 138 -39.84 14.77 7.77
C ASN A 138 -38.42 14.27 8.12
N TRP A 139 -38.29 12.96 8.30
CA TRP A 139 -37.04 12.30 8.71
C TRP A 139 -35.87 12.63 7.78
N LYS A 140 -36.13 12.69 6.46
CA LYS A 140 -35.13 13.03 5.44
C LYS A 140 -34.54 14.42 5.63
N HIS A 141 -35.36 15.38 6.06
CA HIS A 141 -34.90 16.75 6.34
C HIS A 141 -34.24 16.88 7.72
N MET A 142 -34.69 16.09 8.70
CA MET A 142 -34.17 16.13 10.06
C MET A 142 -32.84 15.39 10.22
N ALA A 143 -32.61 14.28 9.50
CA ALA A 143 -31.39 13.47 9.66
C ALA A 143 -30.08 14.28 9.49
N PRO A 144 -29.94 15.16 8.47
CA PRO A 144 -28.77 16.03 8.35
C PRO A 144 -28.60 17.03 9.51
N MET A 145 -29.71 17.51 10.10
CA MET A 145 -29.65 18.45 11.24
C MET A 145 -29.05 17.80 12.50
N TYR A 146 -29.21 16.48 12.63
CA TYR A 146 -28.64 15.68 13.72
C TYR A 146 -27.31 15.01 13.32
N GLN A 147 -26.73 15.42 12.18
CA GLN A 147 -25.50 14.87 11.61
C GLN A 147 -25.56 13.34 11.43
N PHE A 148 -26.69 12.83 10.95
CA PHE A 148 -26.79 11.46 10.45
C PHE A 148 -26.63 11.45 8.94
N SER A 149 -25.81 10.53 8.44
CA SER A 149 -25.62 10.30 7.00
C SER A 149 -26.81 9.58 6.36
N ASN A 150 -27.63 8.91 7.17
CA ASN A 150 -28.73 8.06 6.71
C ASN A 150 -30.02 8.32 7.53
N GLU A 151 -31.14 8.47 6.83
CA GLU A 151 -32.47 8.61 7.42
C GLU A 151 -32.84 7.42 8.30
N LYS A 152 -32.49 6.20 7.88
CA LYS A 152 -32.85 4.97 8.60
C LYS A 152 -32.21 4.93 10.00
N GLU A 153 -30.93 5.28 10.09
CA GLU A 153 -30.19 5.34 11.36
C GLU A 153 -30.75 6.43 12.28
N PHE A 154 -31.02 7.61 11.72
CA PHE A 154 -31.64 8.69 12.48
C PHE A 154 -32.99 8.27 13.07
N ARG A 155 -33.86 7.67 12.26
CA ARG A 155 -35.18 7.24 12.70
C ARG A 155 -35.10 6.20 13.82
N GLN A 156 -34.20 5.22 13.69
CA GLN A 156 -33.99 4.22 14.73
C GLN A 156 -33.51 4.87 16.03
N TRP A 157 -32.46 5.69 15.96
CA TRP A 157 -31.93 6.41 17.11
C TRP A 157 -32.98 7.29 17.80
N PHE A 158 -33.79 8.01 17.02
CA PHE A 158 -34.81 8.92 17.54
C PHE A 158 -35.93 8.18 18.29
N ILE A 159 -36.39 7.03 17.76
CA ILE A 159 -37.40 6.18 18.41
C ILE A 159 -36.83 5.56 19.69
N GLU A 160 -35.61 5.03 19.64
CA GLU A 160 -34.94 4.48 20.81
C GLU A 160 -34.77 5.54 21.91
N LYS A 161 -34.39 6.77 21.52
CA LYS A 161 -34.27 7.89 22.45
C LYS A 161 -35.61 8.28 23.07
N MET A 162 -36.69 8.38 22.29
CA MET A 162 -38.05 8.63 22.82
C MET A 162 -38.49 7.54 23.82
N ASN A 163 -38.21 6.27 23.52
CA ASN A 163 -38.52 5.15 24.41
C ASN A 163 -37.73 5.24 25.72
N ARG A 164 -36.44 5.59 25.68
CA ARG A 164 -35.61 5.76 26.89
C ARG A 164 -36.08 6.92 27.77
N GLU A 165 -36.49 8.03 27.16
CA GLU A 165 -36.99 9.21 27.89
C GLU A 165 -38.46 9.03 28.36
N GLY A 166 -39.06 7.85 28.16
CA GLY A 166 -40.42 7.53 28.62
C GLY A 166 -41.53 8.21 27.82
N VAL A 167 -41.21 8.73 26.64
CA VAL A 167 -42.15 9.44 25.78
C VAL A 167 -42.81 8.46 24.81
N ILE A 168 -43.70 7.63 25.34
CA ILE A 168 -44.42 6.63 24.54
C ILE A 168 -45.48 7.32 23.69
N ILE A 169 -45.40 7.13 22.38
CA ILE A 169 -46.49 7.39 21.43
C ILE A 169 -47.06 6.02 21.09
N SER A 170 -48.13 5.64 21.79
CA SER A 170 -49.01 4.52 21.42
C SER A 170 -49.95 4.94 20.30
#